data_AF-A0A9N9AN27-F1
#
_entry.id   AF-A0A9N9AN27-F1
#
_cell.length_a   1.000
_cell.length_b   1.000
_cell.length_c   1.000
_cell.angle_alpha   90.00
_cell.angle_beta   90.00
_cell.angle_gamma   90.00
#
_symmetry.space_group_name_H-M   'P 1'
#
loop_
_entity.id
_entity.type
_entity.pdbx_description
1 polymer ?
#
loop_
_entity_poly.entity_id
_entity_poly.type
_entity_poly.pdbx_seq_one_letter_code
_entity_poly.pdbx_strand_id
1 'polypeptide(L)'
;MATDVFTQILKDHNCIKGLYRLFQGETDPKNREKFADGIIREATIHTYTEEIVVYRAYEKYMPDGKKYAQDSLKDHEFIRKMLVKLDASRVTDPEYAEMMDLTMKEFEKHVKEEEEEILPRLKRYLNDQLVDELGKEYARIKPTVPQKPKMHD
;
A
#
# COMPACT_ATOMS: atom_id res chain seq x y z
N MET A 1 8.13 11.46 -19.94
CA MET A 1 7.08 10.42 -19.83
C MET A 1 6.72 10.29 -18.36
N ALA A 2 5.45 10.06 -18.03
CA ALA A 2 5.07 9.76 -16.65
C ALA A 2 5.75 8.44 -16.23
N THR A 3 6.05 8.27 -14.94
CA THR A 3 6.53 6.96 -14.46
C THR A 3 5.41 5.94 -14.63
N ASP A 4 5.69 4.75 -15.16
CA ASP A 4 4.67 3.72 -15.35
C ASP A 4 4.08 3.24 -14.02
N VAL A 5 2.88 2.66 -14.08
CA VAL A 5 2.13 2.25 -12.88
C VAL A 5 2.90 1.23 -12.02
N PHE A 6 3.60 0.27 -12.63
CA PHE A 6 4.32 -0.77 -11.89
C PHE A 6 5.51 -0.16 -11.14
N THR A 7 6.26 0.73 -11.79
CA THR A 7 7.37 1.43 -11.15
C THR A 7 6.88 2.32 -9.99
N GLN A 8 5.69 2.92 -10.09
CA GLN A 8 5.12 3.70 -8.98
C GLN A 8 4.75 2.83 -7.79
N ILE A 9 4.05 1.72 -8.02
CA ILE A 9 3.67 0.74 -6.98
C ILE A 9 4.93 0.22 -6.25
N LEU A 10 5.94 -0.22 -7.00
CA LEU A 10 7.21 -0.70 -6.42
C LEU A 10 7.95 0.37 -5.62
N LYS A 11 7.87 1.65 -6.01
CA LYS A 11 8.45 2.75 -5.23
C LYS A 11 7.74 2.90 -3.90
N ASP A 12 6.42 2.77 -3.88
CA ASP A 12 5.61 2.87 -2.67
C ASP A 12 5.93 1.72 -1.71
N HIS A 13 5.99 0.48 -2.23
CA HIS A 13 6.40 -0.69 -1.46
C HIS A 13 7.77 -0.49 -0.80
N ASN A 14 8.75 -0.03 -1.59
CA ASN A 14 10.11 0.19 -1.10
C ASN A 14 10.20 1.32 -0.08
N CYS A 15 9.38 2.38 -0.24
CA CYS A 15 9.28 3.47 0.72
C CYS A 15 8.77 2.96 2.07
N ILE A 16 7.65 2.23 2.08
CA ILE A 16 7.03 1.71 3.30
C ILE A 16 7.95 0.71 3.99
N LYS A 17 8.52 -0.26 3.26
CA LYS A 17 9.53 -1.21 3.78
C LYS A 17 10.76 -0.49 4.34
N GLY A 18 11.19 0.61 3.71
CA GLY A 18 12.30 1.43 4.16
C GLY A 18 12.02 2.13 5.48
N LEU A 19 10.85 2.76 5.60
CA LEU A 19 10.40 3.40 6.83
C LEU A 19 10.26 2.40 7.98
N TYR A 20 9.77 1.19 7.70
CA TYR A 20 9.70 0.13 8.71
C TYR A 20 11.07 -0.32 9.22
N ARG A 21 12.05 -0.49 8.33
CA ARG A 21 13.44 -0.78 8.77
C ARG A 21 14.02 0.33 9.66
N LEU A 22 13.72 1.59 9.34
CA LEU A 22 14.12 2.73 10.19
C LEU A 22 13.40 2.72 11.54
N PHE A 23 12.10 2.42 11.56
CA PHE A 23 11.33 2.28 12.79
C PHE A 23 11.88 1.18 13.71
N GLN A 24 12.26 0.01 13.17
CA GLN A 24 12.81 -1.10 13.95
C GLN A 24 14.20 -0.79 14.52
N GLY A 25 15.01 -0.01 13.80
CA GLY A 25 16.36 0.37 14.22
C GLY A 25 16.42 1.59 15.15
N GLU A 26 15.29 2.23 15.46
CA GLU A 26 15.23 3.48 16.20
C GLU A 26 14.84 3.27 17.67
N THR A 27 15.50 4.00 18.57
CA THR A 27 15.29 3.96 20.02
C THR A 27 14.77 5.29 20.57
N ASP A 28 15.07 6.41 19.91
CA ASP A 28 14.53 7.71 20.26
C ASP A 28 13.02 7.76 19.98
N PRO A 29 12.16 7.99 21.00
CA PRO A 29 10.71 7.95 20.83
C PRO A 29 10.18 8.91 19.75
N LYS A 30 10.80 10.09 19.61
CA LYS A 30 10.35 11.10 18.65
C LYS A 30 10.67 10.70 17.21
N ASN A 31 11.86 10.17 16.96
CA ASN A 31 12.19 9.64 15.63
C ASN A 31 11.36 8.40 15.31
N ARG A 32 11.11 7.54 16.31
CA ARG A 32 10.28 6.34 16.14
C ARG A 32 8.84 6.70 15.78
N GLU A 33 8.27 7.72 16.42
CA GLU A 33 6.97 8.29 16.07
C GLU A 33 6.96 8.81 14.64
N LYS A 34 7.98 9.60 14.24
CA LYS A 34 8.11 10.11 12.87
C LYS A 34 8.13 8.99 11.81
N PHE A 35 8.85 7.89 12.07
CA PHE A 35 8.86 6.76 11.13
C PHE A 35 7.53 6.04 11.10
N ALA A 36 6.88 5.86 12.26
CA ALA A 36 5.57 5.24 12.33
C ALA A 36 4.49 6.07 11.59
N ASP A 37 4.47 7.39 11.78
CA ASP A 37 3.59 8.32 11.05
C ASP A 37 3.83 8.22 9.54
N GLY A 38 5.09 8.10 9.13
CA GLY A 38 5.48 7.89 7.74
C GLY A 38 4.89 6.59 7.18
N ILE A 39 5.04 5.47 7.89
CA ILE A 39 4.48 4.16 7.49
C ILE A 39 2.97 4.28 7.36
N ILE A 40 2.30 4.82 8.38
CA ILE A 40 0.84 4.96 8.42
C ILE A 40 0.34 5.76 7.23
N ARG A 41 0.95 6.91 6.96
CA ARG A 41 0.57 7.78 5.86
C ARG A 41 0.81 7.12 4.50
N GLU A 42 2.01 6.60 4.25
CA GLU A 42 2.36 6.04 2.94
C GLU A 42 1.55 4.76 2.65
N ALA A 43 1.36 3.87 3.63
CA ALA A 43 0.52 2.68 3.46
C ALA A 43 -0.96 3.04 3.24
N THR A 44 -1.46 4.08 3.90
CA THR A 44 -2.83 4.58 3.65
C THR A 44 -2.95 5.06 2.20
N ILE A 45 -2.05 5.93 1.75
CA ILE A 45 -2.11 6.50 0.40
C ILE A 45 -2.01 5.39 -0.65
N HIS A 46 -1.05 4.49 -0.48
CA HIS A 46 -0.81 3.38 -1.37
C HIS A 46 -2.06 2.49 -1.52
N THR A 47 -2.60 1.99 -0.39
CA THR A 47 -3.75 1.08 -0.41
C THR A 47 -4.99 1.70 -1.06
N TYR A 48 -5.31 2.95 -0.76
CA TYR A 48 -6.42 3.66 -1.42
C TYR A 48 -6.19 3.88 -2.92
N THR A 49 -4.96 4.18 -3.32
CA THR A 49 -4.64 4.45 -4.73
C THR A 49 -4.78 3.19 -5.57
N GLU A 50 -4.32 2.05 -5.05
CA GLU A 50 -4.47 0.75 -5.72
C GLU A 50 -5.92 0.32 -5.86
N GLU A 51 -6.74 0.49 -4.82
CA GLU A 51 -8.17 0.17 -4.87
C GLU A 51 -8.90 0.96 -5.97
N ILE A 52 -8.54 2.23 -6.16
CA ILE A 52 -9.20 3.11 -7.14
C ILE A 52 -8.71 2.85 -8.57
N VAL A 53 -7.42 2.53 -8.74
CA VAL A 53 -6.78 2.49 -10.06
C VAL A 53 -6.45 1.05 -10.48
N VAL A 54 -5.69 0.35 -9.65
CA VAL A 54 -5.07 -0.93 -9.99
C VAL A 54 -6.08 -2.07 -9.95
N TYR A 55 -6.95 -2.11 -8.93
CA TYR A 55 -7.92 -3.20 -8.80
C TYR A 55 -9.01 -3.13 -9.87
N ARG A 56 -9.37 -1.91 -10.29
CA ARG A 56 -10.22 -1.72 -11.49
C ARG A 56 -9.52 -2.20 -12.75
N ALA A 57 -8.21 -2.03 -12.86
CA ALA A 57 -7.44 -2.58 -13.97
C ALA A 57 -7.39 -4.12 -13.93
N TYR A 58 -7.25 -4.73 -12.74
CA TYR A 58 -7.38 -6.18 -12.58
C TYR A 58 -8.72 -6.64 -13.16
N GLU A 59 -9.83 -6.11 -12.64
CA GLU A 59 -11.18 -6.48 -13.07
C GLU A 59 -11.44 -6.29 -14.57
N LYS A 60 -10.88 -5.22 -15.16
CA LYS A 60 -11.13 -4.86 -16.56
C LYS A 60 -10.34 -5.70 -17.55
N TYR A 61 -9.09 -6.04 -17.23
CA TYR A 61 -8.16 -6.59 -18.24
C TYR A 61 -7.80 -8.06 -17.99
N MET A 62 -7.94 -8.58 -16.77
CA MET A 62 -7.58 -9.96 -16.45
C MET A 62 -8.82 -10.88 -16.39
N PRO A 63 -8.78 -12.09 -16.99
CA PRO A 63 -9.90 -13.05 -16.93
C PRO A 63 -10.34 -13.42 -15.51
N ASP A 64 -9.39 -13.51 -14.58
CA ASP A 64 -9.57 -13.79 -13.15
C ASP A 64 -9.41 -12.54 -12.27
N GLY A 65 -9.42 -11.36 -12.88
CA GLY A 65 -9.12 -10.09 -12.21
C GLY A 65 -10.03 -9.74 -11.05
N LYS A 66 -11.32 -10.10 -11.14
CA LYS A 66 -12.28 -9.90 -10.04
C LYS A 66 -11.89 -10.66 -8.78
N LYS A 67 -11.35 -11.88 -8.92
CA LYS A 67 -10.90 -12.67 -7.77
C LYS A 67 -9.71 -11.96 -7.11
N TYR A 68 -8.73 -11.55 -7.89
CA TYR A 68 -7.56 -10.82 -7.38
C TYR A 68 -7.94 -9.52 -6.68
N ALA A 69 -8.78 -8.70 -7.31
CA ALA A 69 -9.28 -7.47 -6.69
C ALA A 69 -9.99 -7.75 -5.35
N GLN A 70 -10.83 -8.79 -5.28
CA GLN A 70 -11.54 -9.15 -4.05
C GLN A 70 -10.62 -9.68 -2.94
N ASP A 71 -9.60 -10.46 -3.28
CA ASP A 71 -8.66 -10.99 -2.30
C ASP A 71 -7.72 -9.89 -1.80
N SER A 72 -7.18 -9.04 -2.68
CA SER A 72 -6.36 -7.89 -2.28
C SER A 72 -7.14 -6.85 -1.47
N LEU A 73 -8.44 -6.66 -1.74
CA LEU A 73 -9.32 -5.81 -0.92
C LEU A 73 -9.44 -6.31 0.52
N LYS A 74 -9.47 -7.62 0.76
CA LYS A 74 -9.53 -8.18 2.12
C LYS A 74 -8.22 -7.94 2.87
N ASP A 75 -7.09 -8.12 2.20
CA ASP A 75 -5.77 -7.85 2.77
C ASP A 75 -5.66 -6.35 3.12
N HIS A 76 -6.11 -5.46 2.23
CA HIS A 76 -6.19 -4.01 2.50
C HIS A 76 -7.15 -3.63 3.63
N GLU A 77 -8.29 -4.31 3.77
CA GLU A 77 -9.21 -4.08 4.89
C GLU A 77 -8.53 -4.38 6.23
N PHE A 78 -7.80 -5.50 6.32
CA PHE A 78 -7.04 -5.83 7.52
C PHE A 78 -5.96 -4.79 7.82
N ILE A 79 -5.13 -4.46 6.82
CA ILE A 79 -4.04 -3.47 6.96
C ILE A 79 -4.63 -2.12 7.42
N ARG A 80 -5.67 -1.63 6.75
CA ARG A 80 -6.37 -0.38 7.09
C ARG A 80 -6.88 -0.36 8.52
N LYS A 81 -7.51 -1.45 8.98
CA LYS A 81 -7.98 -1.56 10.37
C LYS A 81 -6.85 -1.42 11.38
N MET A 82 -5.68 -1.98 11.07
CA MET A 82 -4.50 -1.86 11.93
C MET A 82 -3.88 -0.46 11.88
N LEU A 83 -3.82 0.16 10.70
CA LEU A 83 -3.38 1.55 10.55
C LEU A 83 -4.24 2.53 11.35
N VAL A 84 -5.57 2.35 11.35
CA VAL A 84 -6.48 3.16 12.18
C VAL A 84 -6.15 3.03 13.67
N LYS A 85 -5.83 1.83 14.15
CA LYS A 85 -5.46 1.61 15.55
C LYS A 85 -4.10 2.24 15.87
N LEU A 86 -3.11 2.08 14.98
CA LEU A 86 -1.80 2.70 15.13
C LEU A 86 -1.89 4.24 15.18
N ASP A 87 -2.67 4.88 14.29
CA ASP A 87 -2.87 6.35 14.29
C ASP A 87 -3.56 6.85 15.57
N ALA A 88 -4.30 5.98 16.27
CA ALA A 88 -5.00 6.28 17.52
C ALA A 88 -4.19 5.94 18.80
N SER A 89 -3.00 5.33 18.65
CA SER A 89 -2.14 4.90 19.77
C SER A 89 -0.86 5.74 19.82
N ARG A 90 -0.14 5.68 20.94
CA ARG A 90 1.17 6.32 21.07
C ARG A 90 2.27 5.30 20.82
N VAL A 91 3.35 5.72 20.16
CA VAL A 91 4.51 4.86 19.89
C VAL A 91 5.17 4.29 21.16
N THR A 92 4.93 4.91 22.30
CA THR A 92 5.41 4.48 23.63
C THR A 92 4.51 3.47 24.32
N ASP A 93 3.32 3.21 23.79
CA ASP A 93 2.40 2.22 24.36
C ASP A 93 3.02 0.81 24.19
N PRO A 94 2.96 -0.08 25.21
CA PRO A 94 3.65 -1.36 25.19
C PRO A 94 3.33 -2.25 23.97
N GLU A 95 2.09 -2.19 23.49
CA GLU A 95 1.58 -3.02 22.39
C GLU A 95 1.84 -2.40 21.00
N TYR A 96 2.33 -1.15 20.93
CA TYR A 96 2.46 -0.43 19.66
C TYR A 96 3.42 -1.13 18.69
N ALA A 97 4.56 -1.60 19.21
CA ALA A 97 5.57 -2.27 18.40
C ALA A 97 5.04 -3.57 17.80
N GLU A 98 4.36 -4.39 18.60
CA GLU A 98 3.74 -5.64 18.14
C GLU A 98 2.65 -5.37 17.09
N MET A 99 1.85 -4.32 17.30
CA MET A 99 0.82 -3.90 16.35
C MET A 99 1.42 -3.44 15.01
N MET A 100 2.52 -2.69 15.06
CA MET A 100 3.26 -2.28 13.86
C MET A 100 3.84 -3.49 13.12
N ASP A 101 4.48 -4.41 13.84
CA ASP A 101 5.09 -5.61 13.26
C ASP A 101 4.04 -6.50 12.59
N LEU A 102 2.86 -6.69 13.23
CA LEU A 102 1.75 -7.43 12.64
C LEU A 102 1.20 -6.75 11.37
N THR A 103 1.06 -5.42 11.40
CA THR A 103 0.62 -4.65 10.23
C THR A 103 1.59 -4.81 9.06
N MET A 104 2.89 -4.70 9.34
CA MET A 104 3.93 -4.80 8.33
C MET A 104 4.11 -6.21 7.79
N LYS A 105 3.87 -7.23 8.61
CA LYS A 105 3.83 -8.63 8.15
C LYS A 105 2.74 -8.87 7.10
N GLU A 106 1.52 -8.38 7.35
CA GLU A 106 0.43 -8.51 6.38
C GLU A 106 0.67 -7.64 5.13
N PHE A 107 1.22 -6.44 5.29
CA PHE A 107 1.65 -5.61 4.16
C PHE A 107 2.71 -6.31 3.30
N GLU A 108 3.73 -6.92 3.90
CA GLU A 108 4.77 -7.66 3.17
C GLU A 108 4.22 -8.89 2.45
N LYS A 109 3.22 -9.57 3.03
CA LYS A 109 2.50 -10.67 2.37
C LYS A 109 1.77 -10.16 1.11
N HIS A 110 0.96 -9.10 1.25
CA HIS A 110 0.26 -8.44 0.13
C HIS A 110 1.23 -8.07 -0.99
N VAL A 111 2.30 -7.33 -0.63
CA VAL A 111 3.31 -6.89 -1.59
C VAL A 111 3.97 -8.07 -2.32
N LYS A 112 4.28 -9.16 -1.60
CA LYS A 112 4.90 -10.33 -2.21
C LYS A 112 3.98 -10.97 -3.26
N GLU A 113 2.72 -11.17 -2.92
CA GLU A 113 1.73 -11.73 -3.85
C GLU A 113 1.56 -10.83 -5.09
N GLU A 114 1.51 -9.52 -4.90
CA GLU A 114 1.44 -8.57 -6.00
C GLU A 114 2.67 -8.58 -6.91
N GLU A 115 3.86 -8.46 -6.33
CA GLU A 115 5.11 -8.34 -7.10
C GLU A 115 5.48 -9.65 -7.82
N GLU A 116 5.23 -10.81 -7.20
CA GLU A 116 5.61 -12.11 -7.75
C GLU A 116 4.55 -12.70 -8.69
N GLU A 117 3.26 -12.42 -8.46
CA GLU A 117 2.18 -13.07 -9.20
C GLU A 117 1.28 -12.08 -9.96
N ILE A 118 0.69 -11.11 -9.28
CA ILE A 118 -0.45 -10.35 -9.83
C ILE A 118 0.02 -9.30 -10.85
N LEU A 119 0.98 -8.45 -10.49
CA LEU A 119 1.49 -7.39 -11.38
C LEU A 119 2.16 -7.95 -12.65
N PRO A 120 3.00 -9.01 -12.58
CA PRO A 120 3.53 -9.66 -13.79
C PRO A 120 2.44 -10.21 -14.70
N ARG A 121 1.33 -10.71 -14.14
CA ARG A 121 0.18 -11.19 -14.94
C ARG A 121 -0.58 -10.02 -15.56
N LEU A 122 -0.92 -8.98 -14.79
CA LEU A 122 -1.57 -7.77 -15.32
C LEU A 122 -0.78 -7.20 -16.50
N LYS A 123 0.55 -7.10 -16.37
CA LYS A 123 1.43 -6.58 -17.43
C LYS A 123 1.30 -7.31 -18.76
N ARG A 124 0.97 -8.61 -18.76
CA ARG A 124 0.77 -9.40 -20.00
C ARG A 124 -0.51 -9.04 -20.75
N TYR A 125 -1.48 -8.40 -20.09
CA TYR A 125 -2.75 -7.98 -20.66
C TYR A 125 -2.79 -6.50 -21.05
N LEU A 126 -1.73 -5.74 -20.74
CA LEU A 126 -1.63 -4.31 -21.03
C LEU A 126 -0.63 -4.08 -22.16
N ASN A 127 -0.96 -3.15 -23.05
CA ASN A 127 0.02 -2.56 -23.97
C ASN A 127 0.69 -1.33 -23.31
N ASP A 128 1.77 -0.84 -23.90
CA ASP A 128 2.55 0.27 -23.35
C ASP A 128 1.70 1.54 -23.13
N GLN A 129 0.75 1.82 -24.02
CA GLN A 129 -0.15 2.96 -23.88
C GLN A 129 -1.01 2.84 -22.61
N LEU A 130 -1.61 1.68 -22.36
CA LEU A 130 -2.43 1.44 -21.17
C LEU A 130 -1.60 1.50 -19.89
N VAL A 131 -0.36 1.00 -19.93
CA VAL A 131 0.57 1.09 -18.80
C VAL A 131 0.87 2.56 -18.45
N ASP A 132 1.11 3.39 -19.47
CA ASP A 132 1.32 4.84 -19.31
C ASP A 132 0.07 5.56 -18.81
N GLU A 133 -1.11 5.20 -19.30
CA GLU A 133 -2.40 5.76 -18.87
C GLU A 133 -2.68 5.44 -17.40
N LEU A 134 -2.50 4.18 -16.98
CA LEU A 134 -2.63 3.79 -15.57
C LEU A 134 -1.58 4.50 -14.71
N GLY A 135 -0.36 4.70 -15.20
CA GLY A 135 0.67 5.45 -14.48
C GLY A 135 0.27 6.91 -14.25
N LYS A 136 -0.28 7.58 -15.28
CA LYS A 136 -0.81 8.95 -15.14
C LYS A 136 -2.00 9.00 -14.18
N GLU A 137 -2.89 8.01 -14.24
CA GLU A 137 -4.04 7.94 -13.34
C GLU A 137 -3.61 7.72 -11.90
N TYR A 138 -2.68 6.79 -11.64
CA TYR A 138 -2.11 6.55 -10.32
C TYR A 138 -1.52 7.83 -9.73
N ALA A 139 -0.68 8.53 -10.50
CA ALA A 139 -0.06 9.80 -10.08
C ALA A 139 -1.10 10.90 -9.81
N ARG A 140 -2.22 10.92 -10.55
CA ARG A 140 -3.31 11.89 -10.39
C ARG A 140 -4.18 11.58 -9.16
N ILE A 141 -4.43 10.31 -8.86
CA ILE A 141 -5.27 9.87 -7.75
C ILE A 141 -4.52 9.95 -6.42
N LYS A 142 -3.23 9.60 -6.40
CA LYS A 142 -2.40 9.55 -5.20
C LYS A 142 -2.46 10.79 -4.28
N PRO A 143 -2.47 12.05 -4.77
CA PRO A 143 -2.62 13.22 -3.89
C PRO A 143 -4.07 13.49 -3.43
N THR A 144 -5.06 12.79 -3.99
CA THR A 144 -6.50 13.01 -3.70
C THR A 144 -7.07 12.03 -2.69
N VAL A 145 -6.37 10.93 -2.42
CA VAL A 145 -6.81 9.92 -1.45
C VAL A 145 -6.56 10.38 -0.01
N PRO A 146 -7.26 9.80 0.99
CA PRO A 146 -7.01 10.10 2.40
C PRO A 146 -5.53 9.97 2.76
N GLN A 147 -5.03 10.94 3.52
CA GLN A 147 -3.65 10.97 4.02
C GLN A 147 -3.52 10.37 5.43
N LYS A 148 -4.67 10.14 6.08
CA LYS A 148 -4.80 9.45 7.37
C LYS A 148 -5.73 8.26 7.20
N PRO A 149 -5.47 7.15 7.90
CA PRO A 149 -6.30 5.97 7.79
C PRO A 149 -7.69 6.25 8.34
N LYS A 150 -8.70 5.76 7.64
CA LYS A 150 -10.08 5.70 8.11
C LYS A 150 -10.69 4.40 7.60
N MET A 151 -11.69 3.88 8.29
CA MET A 151 -12.49 2.79 7.73
C MET A 151 -13.28 3.31 6.52
N HIS A 152 -13.56 2.44 5.55
CA HIS A 152 -14.50 2.76 4.50
C HIS A 152 -15.90 2.99 5.12
N ASP A 153 -16.62 3.96 4.56
CA ASP A 153 -17.97 4.33 4.99
C ASP A 153 -19.02 3.30 4.54
#